data_AF-A0A4Y9QJM5-F1
#
_entry.id   AF-A0A4Y9QJM5-F1
#
_cell.length_a   1.000
_cell.length_b   1.000
_cell.length_c   1.000
_cell.angle_alpha   90.00
_cell.angle_beta   90.00
_cell.angle_gamma   90.00
#
_symmetry.space_group_name_H-M   'P 1'
#
loop_
_entity.id
_entity.type
_entity.pdbx_description
1 polymer ?
#
loop_
_entity_poly.entity_id
_entity_poly.type
_entity_poly.pdbx_seq_one_letter_code
_entity_poly.pdbx_strand_id
1 'polypeptide(L)' 'LSPERFRHLFLEETGIRFRPYVLWLRLETAVASYAAGSSLTEASHAAGFADSAHFSRTFKRMFGIQAGGVQLA' A
#
# COMPACT_ATOMS: atom_id res chain seq x y z
N LEU A 1 3.50 -21.67 11.28
CA LEU A 1 2.53 -20.96 12.16
C LEU A 1 1.18 -20.88 11.46
N SER A 2 0.06 -20.88 12.19
CA SER A 2 -1.23 -20.52 11.59
C SER A 2 -1.25 -19.03 11.23
N PRO A 3 -2.04 -18.58 10.23
CA PRO A 3 -2.11 -17.17 9.85
C PRO A 3 -2.50 -16.24 11.00
N GLU A 4 -3.33 -16.72 11.93
CA GLU A 4 -3.76 -15.96 13.09
C GLU A 4 -2.65 -15.80 14.13
N ARG A 5 -1.98 -16.90 14.49
CA ARG A 5 -0.82 -16.83 15.39
C ARG A 5 0.28 -15.93 14.81
N PHE A 6 0.49 -15.99 13.50
CA PHE A 6 1.49 -15.14 12.85
C PHE A 6 1.15 -13.66 13.00
N ARG A 7 -0.11 -13.26 12.79
CA ARG A 7 -0.54 -11.86 12.96
C ARG A 7 -0.40 -11.38 14.40
N HIS A 8 -0.67 -12.25 15.37
CA HIS A 8 -0.52 -11.93 16.79
C HIS A 8 0.96 -11.70 17.12
N LEU A 9 1.80 -12.69 16.82
CA LEU A 9 3.24 -12.60 17.07
C LEU A 9 3.88 -11.41 16.33
N PHE A 10 3.48 -11.14 15.09
CA PHE A 10 3.97 -9.98 14.35
C PHE A 10 3.65 -8.66 15.08
N LEU A 11 2.46 -8.53 15.67
CA LEU A 11 2.10 -7.35 16.46
C LEU A 11 2.90 -7.29 17.75
N GLU A 12 3.06 -8.41 18.46
CA GLU A 12 3.82 -8.48 19.70
C GLU A 12 5.29 -8.07 19.50
N GLU A 13 5.92 -8.55 18.42
CA GLU A 13 7.34 -8.32 18.16
C GLU A 13 7.64 -6.96 17.50
N THR A 14 6.73 -6.44 16.66
CA THR A 14 6.99 -5.20 15.88
C THR A 14 6.23 -3.98 16.39
N GLY A 15 5.18 -4.18 17.21
CA GLY A 15 4.23 -3.13 17.59
C GLY A 15 3.28 -2.70 16.47
N ILE A 16 3.36 -3.30 15.26
CA ILE A 16 2.58 -2.92 14.09
C ILE A 16 1.66 -4.07 13.69
N ARG A 17 0.41 -3.77 13.30
CA ARG A 17 -0.49 -4.78 12.74
C ARG A 17 -0.03 -5.20 11.34
N PHE A 18 -0.03 -6.50 11.06
CA PHE A 18 0.46 -7.06 9.79
C PHE A 18 -0.24 -6.50 8.54
N ARG A 19 -1.57 -6.32 8.55
CA ARG A 19 -2.31 -5.85 7.37
C ARG A 19 -1.94 -4.41 6.95
N PRO A 20 -1.98 -3.40 7.85
CA PRO A 20 -1.49 -2.07 7.55
C PRO A 20 -0.04 -2.04 7.07
N TYR A 21 0.82 -2.89 7.65
CA TYR A 21 2.21 -3.03 7.21
C TYR A 21 2.31 -3.50 5.75
N VAL A 22 1.55 -4.53 5.36
CA VAL A 22 1.53 -4.98 3.96
C VAL A 22 0.98 -3.89 3.03
N LEU A 23 -0.05 -3.15 3.45
CA LEU A 23 -0.58 -2.04 2.64
C LEU A 23 0.44 -0.91 2.46
N TRP A 24 1.24 -0.62 3.49
CA TRP A 24 2.36 0.32 3.39
C TRP A 24 3.37 -0.12 2.32
N LEU A 25 3.84 -1.37 2.38
CA LEU A 25 4.79 -1.91 1.40
C LEU A 25 4.24 -1.83 -0.03
N ARG A 26 2.96 -2.12 -0.22
CA ARG A 26 2.31 -2.00 -1.54
C ARG A 26 2.26 -0.55 -2.01
N LEU A 27 1.95 0.39 -1.13
CA LEU A 27 1.98 1.81 -1.50
C LEU A 27 3.39 2.25 -1.88
N GLU A 28 4.42 1.79 -1.19
CA GLU A 28 5.82 2.07 -1.53
C GLU A 28 6.15 1.56 -2.94
N THR A 29 5.76 0.32 -3.27
CA THR A 29 5.89 -0.21 -4.64
C THR A 29 5.11 0.61 -5.67
N ALA A 30 3.86 1.01 -5.37
CA ALA A 30 3.06 1.80 -6.30
C ALA A 30 3.68 3.19 -6.55
N VAL A 31 4.15 3.86 -5.50
CA VAL A 31 4.81 5.17 -5.59
C VAL A 31 6.10 5.06 -6.40
N ALA A 32 6.91 4.02 -6.18
CA ALA A 32 8.11 3.78 -6.97
C ALA A 32 7.80 3.54 -8.45
N SER A 33 6.76 2.75 -8.76
CA SER A 33 6.32 2.50 -10.15
C SER A 33 5.81 3.79 -10.81
N TYR A 34 5.04 4.60 -10.08
CA TYR A 34 4.56 5.89 -10.57
C TYR A 34 5.72 6.86 -10.83
N ALA A 35 6.70 6.93 -9.93
CA ALA A 35 7.93 7.73 -10.11
C ALA A 35 8.76 7.27 -11.33
N ALA A 36 8.71 5.98 -11.67
CA ALA A 36 9.35 5.43 -12.86
C ALA A 36 8.57 5.70 -14.17
N GLY A 37 7.46 6.44 -14.12
CA GLY A 37 6.69 6.88 -15.29
C GLY A 37 5.46 6.03 -15.61
N SER A 38 5.14 5.01 -14.82
CA SER A 38 3.86 4.29 -14.98
C SER A 38 2.68 5.19 -14.63
N SER A 39 1.51 4.94 -15.22
CA SER A 39 0.26 5.55 -14.76
C SER A 39 -0.11 5.05 -13.36
N LEU A 40 -0.94 5.81 -12.62
CA LEU A 40 -1.43 5.38 -11.30
C LEU A 40 -2.20 4.05 -11.35
N THR A 41 -2.89 3.77 -12.46
CA THR A 41 -3.60 2.51 -12.66
C THR A 41 -2.62 1.35 -12.80
N GLU A 42 -1.60 1.48 -13.66
CA GLU A 42 -0.54 0.47 -13.81
C GLU A 42 0.21 0.25 -12.50
N ALA A 43 0.59 1.34 -11.82
CA ALA A 43 1.27 1.29 -10.53
C ALA A 43 0.44 0.58 -9.45
N SER A 44 -0.87 0.82 -9.41
CA SER A 44 -1.80 0.12 -8.52
C SER A 44 -1.79 -1.40 -8.77
N HIS A 45 -1.84 -1.82 -10.03
CA HIS A 45 -1.82 -3.24 -10.40
C HIS A 45 -0.47 -3.89 -10.12
N ALA A 46 0.63 -3.20 -10.45
CA ALA A 46 1.99 -3.66 -10.16
C ALA A 46 2.24 -3.85 -8.65
N ALA A 47 1.66 -2.98 -7.83
CA ALA A 47 1.71 -3.08 -6.37
C ALA A 47 0.75 -4.13 -5.76
N GLY A 48 -0.01 -4.86 -6.58
CA GLY A 48 -0.89 -5.94 -6.12
C GLY A 48 -2.18 -5.47 -5.45
N PHE A 49 -2.63 -4.23 -5.70
CA PHE A 49 -4.00 -3.84 -5.36
C PHE A 49 -5.01 -4.54 -6.28
N ALA A 50 -6.16 -4.89 -5.71
CA ALA A 50 -7.24 -5.55 -6.46
C ALA A 50 -7.77 -4.69 -7.61
N ASP A 51 -7.86 -3.37 -7.38
CA ASP A 51 -8.31 -2.38 -8.34
C ASP A 51 -7.84 -0.98 -7.93
N SER A 52 -7.99 -0.02 -8.85
CA SER A 52 -7.61 1.39 -8.63
C SER A 52 -8.42 2.07 -7.52
N ALA A 53 -9.64 1.62 -7.23
CA ALA A 53 -10.47 2.22 -6.18
C ALA A 53 -9.99 1.79 -4.79
N HIS A 54 -9.57 0.53 -4.62
CA HIS A 54 -8.92 0.03 -3.42
C HIS A 54 -7.59 0.74 -3.17
N PHE A 55 -6.76 0.89 -4.20
CA PHE A 55 -5.55 1.70 -4.13
C PHE A 55 -5.85 3.12 -3.66
N SER A 56 -6.77 3.83 -4.33
CA SER A 56 -7.12 5.22 -4.01
C SER A 56 -7.61 5.40 -2.56
N ARG A 57 -8.47 4.50 -2.07
CA ARG A 57 -8.93 4.51 -0.67
C ARG A 57 -7.81 4.27 0.33
N THR A 58 -6.85 3.41 -0.01
CA THR A 58 -5.70 3.11 0.84
C THR A 58 -4.74 4.29 0.86
N PHE A 59 -4.43 4.85 -0.32
CA PHE A 59 -3.58 6.02 -0.47
C PHE A 59 -4.11 7.22 0.32
N LYS A 60 -5.40 7.56 0.16
CA LYS A 60 -6.03 8.66 0.92
C LYS A 60 -6.00 8.43 2.43
N ARG A 61 -6.22 7.19 2.87
CA ARG A 61 -6.19 6.84 4.31
C ARG A 61 -4.80 7.02 4.91
N MET A 62 -3.75 6.73 4.14
CA MET A 62 -2.37 6.72 4.65
C MET A 62 -1.65 8.06 4.46
N PHE A 63 -1.92 8.78 3.36
CA PHE A 63 -1.27 10.05 3.04
C PHE A 63 -2.17 11.28 3.22
N GLY A 64 -3.47 11.10 3.46
CA GLY A 64 -4.43 12.21 3.64
C GLY A 64 -4.87 12.90 2.35
N ILE A 65 -4.27 12.57 1.20
CA ILE A 65 -4.54 13.19 -0.11
C ILE A 65 -4.95 12.14 -1.15
N GLN A 66 -5.58 12.57 -2.24
CA GLN A 66 -5.96 11.67 -3.33
C GLN A 66 -4.74 11.28 -4.16
N ALA A 67 -4.65 10.00 -4.57
CA ALA A 67 -3.53 9.52 -5.39
C ALA A 67 -3.38 10.32 -6.69
N GLY A 68 -4.50 10.65 -7.35
CA GLY A 68 -4.52 11.46 -8.57
C GLY A 68 -4.07 12.91 -8.41
N GLY A 69 -3.93 13.41 -7.18
CA GLY A 69 -3.44 14.76 -6.90
C GLY A 69 -1.94 14.83 -6.59
N VAL A 70 -1.24 13.70 -6.62
CA VAL A 70 0.20 13.65 -6.36
C VAL A 70 0.96 13.77 -7.67
N GLN A 71 1.78 14.81 -7.78
CA GLN A 71 2.81 14.91 -8.81
C GLN A 71 4.15 14.66 -8.14
N LEU A 72 4.83 13.59 -8.56
CA LEU A 72 6.22 13.33 -8.19
C LEU A 72 7.09 14.11 -9.18
N ALA A 73 7.99 14.93 -8.65
CA ALA A 73 8.88 15.79 -9.43
C ALA A 73 10.02 15.00 -10.08
#